data_AF-A0A922MX76-F1
#
_entry.id   AF-A0A922MX76-F1
#
_cell.length_a   1.000
_cell.length_b   1.000
_cell.length_c   1.000
_cell.angle_alpha   90.00
_cell.angle_beta   90.00
_cell.angle_gamma   90.00
#
_symmetry.space_group_name_H-M   'P 1'
#
loop_
_entity.id
_entity.type
_entity.pdbx_description
1 polymer ?
#
loop_
_entity_poly.entity_id
_entity_poly.type
_entity_poly.pdbx_seq_one_letter_code
_entity_poly.pdbx_strand_id
1 'polypeptide(L)' 'MTAAWCVRRAELVLKCVKGFMLEAAGWGGADLRTLTAALPANIAPALFAPLAALTPNIFRVSNPVKFKAPNKTEPS' A
#
# COMPACT_ATOMS: atom_id res chain seq x y z
N MET A 1 -22.21 -9.45 12.26
CA MET A 1 -21.57 -8.81 11.09
C MET A 1 -21.31 -9.87 10.03
N THR A 2 -21.64 -9.64 8.76
CA THR A 2 -21.34 -10.61 7.68
C THR A 2 -19.93 -10.42 7.15
N ALA A 3 -19.35 -11.47 6.57
CA ALA A 3 -18.00 -11.39 6.01
C ALA A 3 -17.87 -10.29 4.94
N ALA A 4 -18.85 -10.20 4.04
CA ALA A 4 -18.92 -9.17 3.01
C ALA A 4 -18.96 -7.74 3.58
N TRP A 5 -19.64 -7.54 4.71
CA TRP A 5 -19.69 -6.24 5.37
C TRP A 5 -18.32 -5.83 5.94
N CYS A 6 -17.61 -6.77 6.58
CA CYS A 6 -16.27 -6.53 7.11
C CYS A 6 -15.28 -6.17 5.99
N VAL A 7 -15.33 -6.90 4.87
CA VAL A 7 -14.45 -6.66 3.72
C VAL A 7 -14.67 -5.27 3.11
N ARG A 8 -15.93 -4.85 2.90
CA ARG A 8 -16.22 -3.50 2.37
C ARG A 8 -15.70 -2.38 3.28
N ARG A 9 -15.80 -2.54 4.59
CA ARG A 9 -15.30 -1.53 5.53
C ARG A 9 -13.78 -1.51 5.61
N ALA A 10 -13.15 -2.68 5.63
CA ALA A 10 -11.69 -2.77 5.59
C ALA A 10 -11.14 -2.13 4.31
N GLU A 11 -11.78 -2.35 3.16
CA GLU A 11 -11.41 -1.70 1.90
C GLU A 11 -11.46 -0.16 2.00
N LEU A 12 -12.52 0.39 2.58
CA LEU A 12 -12.69 1.83 2.74
C LEU A 12 -11.60 2.41 3.67
N VAL A 13 -11.33 1.75 4.80
CA VAL A 13 -10.27 2.17 5.74
C VAL A 13 -8.90 2.15 5.06
N LEU A 14 -8.55 1.08 4.35
CA LEU A 14 -7.27 0.96 3.66
C LEU A 14 -7.12 2.01 2.53
N LYS A 15 -8.20 2.39 1.84
CA LYS A 15 -8.19 3.49 0.86
C LYS A 15 -7.92 4.84 1.52
N CYS A 16 -8.51 5.12 2.69
CA CYS A 16 -8.21 6.32 3.45
C CYS A 16 -6.74 6.36 3.91
N VAL A 17 -6.21 5.23 4.41
CA VAL A 17 -4.79 5.10 4.77
C VAL A 17 -3.88 5.38 3.57
N LYS A 18 -4.20 4.83 2.40
CA LYS A 18 -3.47 5.12 1.16
C LYS A 18 -3.47 6.62 0.84
N GLY A 19 -4.63 7.30 0.92
CA GLY A 19 -4.72 8.75 0.70
C GLY A 19 -3.80 9.52 1.64
N PHE A 20 -3.88 9.22 2.94
CA PHE A 20 -2.99 9.83 3.94
C PHE A 20 -1.51 9.57 3.65
N MET A 21 -1.12 8.36 3.24
CA MET A 21 0.27 8.05 2.90
C MET A 21 0.78 8.89 1.73
N LEU A 22 -0.06 9.17 0.73
CA LEU A 22 0.30 10.03 -0.40
C LEU A 22 0.51 11.48 0.04
N GLU A 23 -0.34 12.00 0.92
CA GLU A 23 -0.20 13.37 1.45
C GLU A 23 1.01 13.48 2.39
N ALA A 24 1.20 12.52 3.28
CA ALA A 24 2.32 12.47 4.21
C ALA A 24 3.68 12.36 3.49
N ALA A 25 3.75 11.61 2.38
CA ALA A 25 4.93 11.55 1.53
C ALA A 25 5.25 12.90 0.86
N GLY A 26 4.23 13.71 0.58
CA GLY A 26 4.41 15.07 0.06
C GLY A 26 5.04 16.04 1.05
N TRP A 27 4.92 15.79 2.36
CA TRP A 27 5.40 16.70 3.41
C TRP A 27 6.70 16.25 4.07
N GLY A 28 7.01 14.95 4.06
CA GLY A 28 8.09 14.35 4.85
C GLY A 28 9.36 13.94 4.11
N GLY A 29 9.46 14.19 2.79
CA GLY A 29 10.56 13.68 1.98
C GLY A 29 10.51 12.16 1.75
N ALA A 30 11.45 11.64 0.95
CA ALA A 30 11.45 10.26 0.43
C ALA A 30 11.87 9.17 1.45
N ASP A 31 11.65 9.39 2.74
CA ASP A 31 12.02 8.42 3.76
C ASP A 31 11.12 7.18 3.70
N LEU A 32 11.75 6.01 3.56
CA LEU A 32 11.05 4.74 3.43
C LEU A 32 10.48 4.34 4.79
N ARG A 33 9.15 4.20 4.86
CA ARG A 33 8.42 3.73 6.04
C ARG A 33 7.70 2.42 5.75
N THR A 34 7.80 1.48 6.69
CA THR A 34 7.12 0.19 6.61
C THR A 34 5.70 0.29 7.19
N LEU A 35 4.70 -0.12 6.41
CA LEU A 35 3.32 -0.27 6.87
C LEU A 35 3.08 -1.72 7.28
N THR A 36 2.68 -1.94 8.54
CA THR A 36 2.34 -3.26 9.06
C THR A 36 0.84 -3.39 9.26
N ALA A 37 0.22 -4.38 8.60
CA ALA A 37 -1.18 -4.72 8.80
C ALA A 37 -1.27 -5.97 9.69
N ALA A 38 -1.90 -5.84 10.86
CA ALA A 38 -2.11 -6.93 11.79
C ALA A 38 -3.61 -7.28 11.86
N LEU A 39 -3.91 -8.57 12.02
CA LEU A 39 -5.26 -9.07 12.25
C LEU A 39 -5.34 -9.76 13.62
N PRO A 40 -6.50 -9.74 14.27
CA PRO A 40 -6.68 -10.42 15.55
C PRO A 40 -6.55 -11.95 15.41
N ALA A 41 -5.98 -12.59 16.43
CA ALA A 41 -5.66 -14.03 16.42
C ALA A 41 -6.90 -14.94 16.26
N ASN A 42 -8.07 -14.46 16.64
CA ASN A 42 -9.35 -15.19 16.60
C ASN A 42 -10.22 -14.81 15.40
N ILE A 43 -9.63 -14.37 14.28
CA ILE A 43 -10.41 -13.99 13.11
C ILE A 43 -11.07 -15.20 12.45
N ALA A 44 -12.29 -15.00 11.92
CA ALA A 44 -12.96 -16.02 11.12
C ALA A 44 -12.10 -16.40 9.90
N PRO A 45 -11.88 -17.69 9.60
CA PRO A 45 -11.05 -18.14 8.48
C PRO A 45 -11.51 -17.55 7.13
N ALA A 46 -12.83 -17.41 6.96
CA ALA A 46 -13.45 -16.83 5.78
C ALA A 46 -13.13 -15.33 5.56
N LEU A 47 -12.59 -14.63 6.56
CA LEU A 47 -12.22 -13.21 6.47
C LEU A 47 -10.74 -13.01 6.15
N PHE A 48 -9.86 -13.93 6.53
CA PHE A 48 -8.42 -13.74 6.40
C PHE A 48 -7.99 -13.56 4.93
N ALA A 49 -8.35 -14.51 4.06
CA ALA A 49 -7.94 -14.46 2.66
C ALA A 49 -8.48 -13.21 1.91
N PRO A 50 -9.77 -12.83 2.04
CA PRO A 50 -10.28 -11.58 1.46
C PRO A 50 -9.56 -10.33 1.96
N LEU A 51 -9.30 -10.23 3.28
CA LEU A 51 -8.63 -9.08 3.87
C LEU A 51 -7.17 -8.97 3.44
N ALA A 52 -6.45 -10.11 3.40
CA ALA A 52 -5.07 -10.16 2.92
C ALA A 52 -4.97 -9.74 1.44
N ALA A 53 -5.96 -10.10 0.62
CA ALA A 53 -6.02 -9.72 -0.79
C ALA A 53 -6.26 -8.20 -1.00
N LEU A 54 -6.84 -7.49 -0.03
CA LEU A 54 -7.06 -6.04 -0.16
C LEU A 54 -5.73 -5.25 -0.18
N THR A 55 -4.74 -5.69 0.59
CA THR A 55 -3.47 -4.98 0.74
C THR A 55 -2.74 -4.76 -0.61
N PRO A 56 -2.38 -5.81 -1.38
CA PRO A 56 -1.71 -5.61 -2.67
C PRO A 56 -2.62 -4.98 -3.74
N ASN A 57 -3.95 -5.10 -3.60
CA ASN A 57 -4.89 -4.46 -4.52
C ASN A 57 -4.96 -2.94 -4.34
N ILE A 58 -4.91 -2.46 -3.09
CA ILE A 58 -5.01 -1.04 -2.76
C ILE A 58 -3.63 -0.37 -2.86
N PHE A 59 -2.61 -0.96 -2.23
CA PHE A 59 -1.24 -0.48 -2.19
C PHE A 59 -0.40 -1.11 -3.30
N ARG A 60 -0.82 -0.92 -4.55
CA ARG A 60 0.00 -1.36 -5.70
C ARG A 60 1.36 -0.71 -5.63
N VAL A 61 2.40 -1.54 -5.55
CA VAL A 61 3.79 -1.10 -5.70
C VAL A 61 3.96 -0.70 -7.16
N SER A 62 4.10 0.59 -7.42
CA SER A 62 4.56 1.05 -8.74
C SER A 62 5.94 0.45 -8.96
N ASN A 63 6.11 -0.31 -10.04
CA ASN A 63 7.42 -0.83 -10.41
C ASN A 63 8.38 0.37 -10.48
N PRO A 64 9.48 0.42 -9.71
CA PRO A 64 10.37 1.56 -9.76
C PRO A 64 10.91 1.69 -11.18
N VAL A 65 10.61 2.82 -11.84
CA VAL A 65 11.18 3.13 -13.15
C VAL A 65 12.68 3.23 -12.93
N LYS A 66 13.45 2.30 -13.51
CA LYS A 66 14.91 2.32 -13.45
C LYS A 66 15.37 3.67 -14.02
N PHE A 67 15.88 4.55 -13.16
CA PHE A 67 16.47 5.82 -13.58
C PHE A 67 17.63 5.53 -14.53
N LYS A 68 17.48 5.84 -15.83
CA LYS A 68 18.56 5.76 -16.80
C LYS A 68 19.28 7.11 -16.78
N ALA A 69 20.43 7.17 -16.12
CA ALA A 69 21.25 8.37 -16.12
C ALA A 69 21.60 8.76 -17.57
N PRO A 70 21.54 10.07 -17.93
CA PRO A 70 21.99 10.51 -19.24
C PRO A 70 23.49 10.26 -19.37
N ASN A 71 23.90 9.56 -20.43
CA ASN A 71 25.30 9.39 -20.77
C ASN A 71 25.93 10.78 -20.92
N LYS A 72 26.93 11.10 -20.10
CA LYS A 72 27.80 12.26 -20.32
C LYS A 72 28.49 12.05 -21.67
N THR A 73 28.11 12.84 -22.66
CA THR A 73 28.89 13.01 -23.88
C THR A 73 30.23 13.64 -23.49
N GLU A 74 31.29 12.89 -23.77
CA GLU A 74 32.69 13.24 -23.59
C GLU A 74 33.05 14.42 -24.52
N PRO A 75 33.62 15.53 -24.02
CA PRO A 75 34.03 16.63 -24.88
C PRO A 75 35.35 16.27 -25.62
N SER A 76 35.32 16.39 -26.95
CA SER A 76 36.49 16.40 -27.84
C SER A 76 37.29 17.69 -27.75
#